data_AF-E4U0W3-F1
#
_entry.id   AF-E4U0W3-F1
#
_cell.length_a   1.000
_cell.length_b   1.000
_cell.length_c   1.000
_cell.angle_alpha   90.00
_cell.angle_beta   90.00
_cell.angle_gamma   90.00
#
_symmetry.space_group_name_H-M   'P 1'
#
loop_
_entity.id
_entity.type
_entity.pdbx_description
1 polymer ?
#
loop_
_entity_poly.entity_id
_entity_poly.type
_entity_poly.pdbx_seq_one_letter_code
_entity_poly.pdbx_strand_id
1 'polypeptide(L)' 'MDKHAFNAMLKSAGLSKKEFAEILGTTGGTISNWGNEGREIPYWVESWLSLYIENMQCKKLKEAIKNSGVCKEL' A
#
# COMPACT_ATOMS: atom_id res chain seq x y z
N MET A 1 -4.31 1.49 13.34
CA MET A 1 -2.83 1.38 13.31
C MET A 1 -2.11 2.57 13.94
N ASP A 2 -0.91 2.35 14.46
CA ASP A 2 0.04 3.41 14.84
C ASP A 2 0.96 3.83 13.68
N LYS A 3 1.78 4.87 13.89
CA LYS A 3 2.71 5.41 12.87
C LYS A 3 3.76 4.40 12.42
N HIS A 4 4.23 3.53 13.31
CA HIS A 4 5.24 2.52 12.96
C HIS A 4 4.64 1.46 12.05
N ALA A 5 3.46 0.95 12.40
CA ALA A 5 2.69 0.02 11.57
C ALA A 5 2.37 0.63 10.19
N PHE A 6 1.93 1.89 10.16
CA PHE A 6 1.67 2.59 8.90
C PHE A 6 2.90 2.68 7.98
N ASN A 7 4.06 3.10 8.51
CA ASN A 7 5.28 3.18 7.72
C ASN A 7 5.75 1.80 7.24
N ALA A 8 5.57 0.75 8.06
CA ALA A 8 5.89 -0.62 7.68
C ALA A 8 5.00 -1.11 6.52
N MET A 9 3.69 -0.83 6.57
CA MET A 9 2.78 -1.19 5.49
C MET A 9 3.08 -0.44 4.19
N LEU A 10 3.42 0.86 4.24
CA LEU A 10 3.88 1.59 3.06
C LEU A 10 5.11 0.94 2.43
N LYS A 11 6.09 0.54 3.25
CA LYS A 11 7.28 -0.17 2.78
C LYS A 11 6.91 -1.51 2.12
N SER A 12 6.01 -2.29 2.72
CA SER A 12 5.51 -3.55 2.14
C SER A 12 4.74 -3.35 0.83
N ALA A 13 4.05 -2.22 0.70
CA ALA A 13 3.39 -1.80 -0.54
C ALA A 13 4.38 -1.27 -1.60
N GLY A 14 5.65 -1.07 -1.25
CA GLY A 14 6.63 -0.44 -2.14
C GLY A 14 6.37 1.03 -2.40
N LEU A 15 5.67 1.71 -1.48
CA LEU A 15 5.27 3.11 -1.61
C LEU A 15 6.06 4.00 -0.66
N SER A 16 6.54 5.13 -1.17
CA SER A 16 6.91 6.28 -0.36
C SER A 16 5.66 7.04 0.12
N LYS A 17 5.82 7.89 1.13
CA LYS A 17 4.74 8.80 1.58
C LYS A 17 4.30 9.77 0.49
N LYS A 18 5.20 10.13 -0.43
CA LYS A 18 4.90 11.03 -1.56
C LYS A 18 3.99 10.32 -2.56
N GLU A 19 4.36 9.13 -3.00
CA GLU A 19 3.54 8.34 -3.94
C GLU A 19 2.18 8.01 -3.34
N PHE A 20 2.15 7.64 -2.05
CA PHE A 20 0.89 7.40 -1.37
C PHE A 20 0.01 8.66 -1.28
N ALA A 21 0.60 9.83 -1.03
CA ALA A 21 -0.12 11.10 -1.05
C ALA A 21 -0.71 11.40 -2.43
N GLU A 22 0.06 11.16 -3.50
CA GLU A 22 -0.38 11.33 -4.89
C GLU A 22 -1.56 10.41 -5.23
N ILE A 23 -1.51 9.14 -4.82
CA ILE A 23 -2.62 8.17 -5.00
C ILE A 23 -3.90 8.66 -4.32
N LEU A 24 -3.78 9.23 -3.12
CA LEU A 24 -4.92 9.72 -2.34
C LEU A 24 -5.37 11.13 -2.74
N GLY A 25 -4.69 11.79 -3.69
CA GLY A 25 -5.00 13.17 -4.07
C GLY A 25 -4.77 14.17 -2.93
N THR A 26 -3.78 13.92 -2.07
CA THR A 26 -3.43 14.79 -0.93
C THR A 26 -1.95 15.18 -0.95
N THR A 27 -1.50 15.92 0.07
CA THR A 27 -0.11 16.38 0.17
C THR A 27 0.73 15.43 1.01
N GLY A 28 2.02 15.29 0.67
CA GLY A 28 2.97 14.51 1.47
C GLY A 28 3.11 15.01 2.92
N GLY A 29 2.87 16.30 3.17
CA GLY A 29 2.80 16.87 4.51
C GLY A 29 1.64 16.30 5.33
N THR A 30 0.46 16.14 4.71
CA THR A 30 -0.70 15.52 5.35
C THR A 30 -0.38 14.08 5.79
N ILE A 31 0.16 13.28 4.87
CA ILE A 31 0.56 11.88 5.16
C ILE A 31 1.66 11.81 6.23
N SER A 32 2.61 12.76 6.22
CA SER A 32 3.71 12.78 7.19
C SER A 32 3.25 13.11 8.61
N ASN A 33 2.15 13.84 8.74
CA ASN A 33 1.55 14.24 10.01
C ASN A 33 0.67 13.18 10.65
N TRP A 34 0.26 12.14 9.92
CA TRP A 34 -0.50 11.02 10.47
C TRP A 34 0.28 10.26 11.54
N GLY A 35 -0.38 9.98 12.66
CA GLY A 35 0.22 9.34 13.83
C GLY A 35 1.13 10.23 14.67
N ASN A 36 1.14 11.56 14.47
CA ASN A 36 1.87 12.53 15.30
C ASN A 36 0.89 13.39 16.12
N GLU A 37 1.30 13.79 17.33
CA GLU A 37 0.64 14.87 18.10
C GLU A 37 -0.89 14.69 18.24
N GLY A 38 -1.36 13.45 18.45
CA GLY A 38 -2.79 13.15 18.58
C GLY A 38 -3.56 13.11 17.25
N ARG A 39 -2.90 13.28 16.10
CA ARG A 39 -3.50 13.06 14.79
C ARG A 39 -3.54 11.57 14.49
N GLU A 40 -4.74 11.01 14.52
CA GLU A 40 -4.94 9.61 14.17
C GLU A 40 -4.68 9.35 12.69
N ILE A 41 -4.33 8.09 12.40
CA ILE A 41 -4.31 7.59 11.04
C ILE A 41 -5.75 7.22 10.68
N PRO A 42 -6.31 7.68 9.54
CA PRO A 42 -7.68 7.36 9.19
C PRO A 42 -7.92 5.84 9.19
N TYR A 43 -9.00 5.41 9.83
CA TYR A 43 -9.26 3.99 10.12
C TYR A 43 -9.23 3.09 8.87
N TRP A 44 -9.61 3.62 7.70
CA TRP A 44 -9.68 2.87 6.44
C TRP A 44 -8.31 2.63 5.80
N VAL A 45 -7.27 3.35 6.22
CA VAL A 45 -5.93 3.28 5.62
C VAL A 45 -5.34 1.88 5.75
N GLU A 46 -5.62 1.22 6.87
CA GLU A 46 -5.20 -0.16 7.12
C GLU A 46 -5.78 -1.11 6.09
N SER A 47 -7.10 -1.13 5.95
CA SER A 47 -7.80 -1.96 4.97
C SER A 47 -7.37 -1.64 3.54
N TRP A 48 -7.18 -0.36 3.21
CA TRP A 48 -6.74 0.05 1.88
C TRP A 48 -5.34 -0.49 1.56
N LEU A 49 -4.38 -0.34 2.48
CA LEU A 49 -3.00 -0.82 2.26
C LEU A 49 -2.95 -2.35 2.20
N SER A 50 -3.72 -3.06 3.01
CA SER A 50 -3.81 -4.53 2.95
C SER A 50 -4.30 -4.99 1.57
N LEU A 51 -5.41 -4.42 1.08
CA LEU A 51 -5.94 -4.76 -0.25
C LEU A 51 -4.98 -4.38 -1.38
N TYR A 52 -4.28 -3.25 -1.26
CA TYR A 52 -3.27 -2.84 -2.23
C TYR A 52 -2.12 -3.87 -2.32
N ILE A 53 -1.61 -4.31 -1.18
CA ILE A 53 -0.53 -5.31 -1.09
C ILE A 53 -0.99 -6.65 -1.66
N GLU A 54 -2.18 -7.13 -1.27
CA GLU A 54 -2.76 -8.37 -1.78
C GLU A 54 -2.94 -8.34 -3.30
N ASN A 55 -3.45 -7.22 -3.85
CA ASN A 55 -3.60 -7.05 -5.29
C ASN A 55 -2.24 -7.07 -6.01
N MET A 56 -1.21 -6.44 -5.43
CA MET A 56 0.15 -6.50 -5.98
C MET A 56 0.69 -7.94 -5.99
N GLN A 57 0.48 -8.71 -4.92
CA GLN A 57 0.87 -10.11 -4.85
C GLN A 57 0.11 -10.97 -5.87
N CYS A 58 -1.20 -10.75 -6.03
CA CYS A 58 -2.01 -11.41 -7.05
C CYS A 58 -1.49 -11.14 -8.46
N LYS A 59 -1.13 -9.89 -8.78
CA LYS A 59 -0.55 -9.54 -10.07
C LYS A 59 0.78 -10.27 -10.32
N LYS A 60 1.68 -10.27 -9.34
CA LYS A 60 2.96 -11.00 -9.41
C LYS A 60 2.74 -12.50 -9.61
N LEU A 61 1.78 -13.09 -8.90
CA LEU A 61 1.44 -14.50 -9.05
C LEU A 61 0.88 -14.81 -10.44
N LYS A 62 -0.03 -13.97 -10.96
CA LYS A 62 -0.56 -14.12 -12.33
C LYS A 62 0.56 -14.06 -13.37
N GLU A 63 1.48 -13.12 -13.24
CA GLU A 63 2.64 -13.01 -14.12
C GLU A 63 3.55 -14.24 -14.02
N ALA A 64 3.84 -14.71 -12.80
CA ALA A 64 4.65 -15.92 -12.60
C ALA A 64 4.00 -17.17 -13.22
N ILE A 65 2.69 -17.35 -13.07
CA ILE A 65 1.95 -18.47 -13.67
C ILE A 65 1.99 -18.36 -15.20
N LYS A 66 1.73 -17.18 -15.77
CA LYS A 66 1.81 -16.95 -17.21
C LYS A 66 3.20 -17.28 -17.76
N ASN A 67 4.25 -16.87 -17.05
CA ASN A 67 5.64 -17.11 -17.45
C ASN A 67 6.09 -18.56 -17.27
N SER A 68 5.48 -19.31 -16.34
CA SER A 68 5.78 -20.73 -16.13
C SER A 68 5.30 -21.64 -17.28
N GLY A 69 4.44 -21.13 -18.17
CA GLY A 69 3.86 -21.90 -19.27
C GLY A 69 2.78 -22.91 -18.84
N VAL A 70 2.46 -22.98 -17.54
CA VAL A 70 1.42 -23.87 -16.98
C VAL A 70 0.01 -23.44 -17.41
N CYS A 71 -0.20 -22.14 -17.65
CA CYS A 71 -1.48 -21.60 -18.13
C CYS A 71 -1.22 -20.56 -19.23
N LYS A 72 -1.57 -20.89 -20.48
CA LYS A 72 -1.33 -20.03 -21.66
C LYS A 72 -2.38 -18.93 -21.83
N GLU A 73 -3.51 -19.02 -21.13
CA GLU A 73 -4.61 -18.06 -21.16
C GLU A 73 -4.94 -17.65 -19.71
N LEU A 74 -4.53 -16.44 -19.31
CA LEU A 74 -4.85 -15.81 -18.03
C LEU A 74 -5.18 -14.34 -18.25
#